data_AF-A0A1G1W7I9-F1
#
_entry.id   AF-A0A1G1W7I9-F1
#
_cell.length_a   1.000
_cell.length_b   1.000
_cell.length_c   1.000
_cell.angle_alpha   90.00
_cell.angle_beta   90.00
_cell.angle_gamma   90.00
#
_symmetry.space_group_name_H-M   'P 1'
#
loop_
_entity.id
_entity.type
_entity.pdbx_description
1 polymer ?
#
loop_
_entity_poly.entity_id
_entity_poly.type
_entity_poly.pdbx_seq_one_letter_code
_entity_poly.pdbx_strand_id
1 'polypeptide(L)'
;MYYTQETFKSKKGFTIIEMLTVMGIIAILASLALVSFGSAQRKARDTQRKNDLKRIQVALESYRSDSSQYPYTNATTSPPADAPSAAANSYKIACKVGGSLINLNWGSAFTCDSGTYLTTLPNDPTGADYNYVSFYVSGVTEDACEIDGEICTSYYLTACLENVKDSERDTDDGTPPAPGAGPTGNGDICGTAGTFDGRVSYTLTPTGK
;
A
#
# COMPACT_ATOMS: atom_id res chain seq x y z
N MET A 1 -48.16 -61.78 -30.11
CA MET A 1 -47.06 -60.82 -30.34
C MET A 1 -47.67 -59.44 -30.45
N TYR A 2 -47.42 -58.56 -29.49
CA TYR A 2 -47.82 -57.15 -29.55
C TYR A 2 -46.55 -56.31 -29.66
N TYR A 3 -46.43 -55.52 -30.72
CA TYR A 3 -45.33 -54.56 -30.88
C TYR A 3 -45.73 -53.26 -30.19
N THR A 4 -44.98 -52.86 -29.16
CA THR A 4 -45.06 -51.53 -28.55
C THR A 4 -44.30 -50.53 -29.44
N GLN A 5 -45.02 -49.57 -30.04
CA GLN A 5 -44.45 -48.45 -30.78
C GLN A 5 -43.97 -47.37 -29.80
N GLU A 6 -42.65 -47.20 -29.69
CA GLU A 6 -42.03 -46.07 -28.99
C GLU A 6 -42.20 -44.79 -29.84
N THR A 7 -43.06 -43.87 -29.40
CA THR A 7 -43.23 -42.56 -30.06
C THR A 7 -42.01 -41.67 -29.78
N PHE A 8 -41.19 -41.40 -30.80
CA PHE A 8 -40.11 -40.41 -30.72
C PHE A 8 -40.67 -39.01 -30.52
N LYS A 9 -40.62 -38.53 -29.28
CA LYS A 9 -40.98 -37.16 -28.91
C LYS A 9 -39.95 -36.21 -29.55
N SER A 10 -40.38 -35.42 -30.53
CA SER A 10 -39.53 -34.42 -31.20
C SER A 10 -39.02 -33.40 -30.17
N LYS A 11 -37.77 -33.57 -29.73
CA LYS A 11 -37.08 -32.58 -28.91
C LYS A 11 -36.65 -31.46 -29.86
N LYS A 12 -37.17 -30.24 -29.65
CA LYS A 12 -36.71 -29.05 -30.36
C LYS A 12 -35.21 -28.88 -30.07
N GLY A 13 -34.38 -29.18 -31.05
CA GLY A 13 -32.93 -28.93 -30.99
C GLY A 13 -32.62 -27.48 -31.33
N PHE A 14 -31.62 -26.91 -30.68
CA PHE A 14 -31.08 -25.60 -31.06
C PHE A 14 -30.51 -25.66 -32.49
N THR A 15 -30.76 -24.61 -33.25
CA THR A 15 -30.20 -24.49 -34.60
C THR A 15 -28.70 -24.18 -34.54
N ILE A 16 -27.93 -24.59 -35.55
CA ILE A 16 -26.49 -24.29 -35.63
C ILE A 16 -26.27 -22.77 -35.63
N ILE A 17 -27.16 -22.01 -36.27
CA ILE A 17 -27.07 -20.55 -36.32
C ILE A 17 -27.30 -19.90 -34.93
N GLU A 18 -28.18 -20.45 -34.09
CA GLU A 18 -28.34 -19.98 -32.71
C GLU A 18 -27.05 -20.16 -31.91
N MET A 19 -26.39 -21.30 -32.01
CA MET A 19 -25.12 -21.49 -31.28
C MET A 19 -23.98 -20.65 -31.86
N LEU A 20 -23.94 -20.45 -33.18
CA LEU A 20 -22.93 -19.62 -33.83
C LEU A 20 -23.07 -18.14 -33.44
N THR A 21 -24.29 -17.63 -33.41
CA THR A 21 -24.55 -16.24 -32.98
C THR A 21 -24.22 -16.01 -31.52
N VAL A 22 -24.54 -16.97 -30.64
CA VAL A 22 -24.21 -16.88 -29.20
C VAL A 22 -22.70 -16.82 -28.97
N MET A 23 -21.93 -17.73 -29.58
CA MET A 23 -20.47 -17.71 -29.46
C MET A 23 -19.87 -16.44 -30.04
N GLY A 24 -20.43 -15.92 -31.15
CA GLY A 24 -20.03 -14.64 -31.73
C GLY A 24 -20.23 -13.46 -30.76
N ILE A 25 -21.39 -13.37 -30.10
CA ILE A 25 -21.66 -12.32 -29.11
C ILE A 25 -20.72 -12.44 -27.90
N ILE A 26 -20.50 -13.67 -27.38
CA ILE A 26 -19.58 -13.89 -26.25
C ILE A 26 -18.15 -13.47 -26.61
N ALA A 27 -17.67 -13.78 -27.82
CA ALA A 27 -16.32 -13.39 -28.26
C ALA A 27 -16.14 -11.87 -28.31
N ILE A 28 -17.15 -11.13 -28.79
CA ILE A 28 -17.13 -9.67 -28.83
C ILE A 28 -17.11 -9.10 -27.40
N LEU A 29 -18.00 -9.56 -26.52
CA LEU A 29 -18.05 -9.08 -25.13
C LEU A 29 -16.75 -9.38 -24.37
N ALA A 30 -16.18 -10.57 -24.54
CA ALA A 30 -14.92 -10.96 -23.91
C ALA A 30 -13.75 -10.08 -24.36
N SER A 31 -13.69 -9.72 -25.65
CA SER A 31 -12.61 -8.87 -26.18
C SER A 31 -12.61 -7.47 -25.56
N LEU A 32 -13.78 -6.89 -25.33
CA LEU A 32 -13.93 -5.58 -24.68
C LEU A 32 -13.59 -5.65 -23.18
N ALA A 33 -13.98 -6.74 -22.51
CA ALA A 33 -13.69 -6.93 -21.09
C ALA A 33 -12.18 -6.99 -20.81
N LEU A 34 -11.39 -7.66 -21.66
CA LEU A 34 -9.94 -7.81 -21.48
C LEU A 34 -9.20 -6.46 -21.50
N VAL A 35 -9.57 -5.54 -22.38
CA VAL A 35 -8.94 -4.21 -22.48
C VAL A 35 -9.17 -3.38 -21.20
N SER A 36 -10.35 -3.50 -20.60
CA SER A 36 -10.71 -2.75 -19.38
C SER A 36 -10.12 -3.34 -18.11
N PHE A 37 -9.94 -4.67 -18.06
CA PHE A 37 -9.58 -5.41 -16.85
C PHE A 37 -8.27 -4.95 -16.19
N GLY A 38 -7.21 -4.68 -16.97
CA GLY A 38 -5.91 -4.28 -16.42
C GLY A 38 -5.94 -2.94 -15.69
N SER A 39 -6.74 -1.97 -16.18
CA SER A 39 -6.91 -0.68 -15.52
C SER A 39 -7.72 -0.80 -14.23
N ALA A 40 -8.78 -1.60 -14.25
CA ALA A 40 -9.59 -1.89 -13.06
C ALA A 40 -8.76 -2.55 -11.95
N GLN A 41 -7.89 -3.50 -12.32
CA GLN A 41 -7.02 -4.18 -11.36
C GLN A 41 -5.99 -3.22 -10.72
N ARG A 42 -5.40 -2.31 -11.50
CA ARG A 42 -4.51 -1.25 -10.97
C ARG A 42 -5.23 -0.36 -9.96
N LYS A 43 -6.43 0.13 -10.33
CA LYS A 43 -7.24 0.98 -9.45
C LYS A 43 -7.65 0.27 -8.16
N ALA A 44 -7.95 -1.03 -8.23
CA ALA A 44 -8.23 -1.84 -7.05
C ALA A 44 -7.03 -1.94 -6.11
N ARG A 45 -5.81 -2.16 -6.64
CA ARG A 45 -4.57 -2.15 -5.86
C ARG A 45 -4.28 -0.79 -5.23
N ASP A 46 -4.45 0.29 -5.98
CA ASP A 46 -4.28 1.66 -5.45
C ASP A 46 -5.26 1.97 -4.32
N THR A 47 -6.52 1.55 -4.48
CA THR A 47 -7.53 1.68 -3.43
C THR A 47 -7.12 0.89 -2.18
N GLN A 48 -6.60 -0.32 -2.36
CA GLN A 48 -6.08 -1.13 -1.27
C GLN A 48 -4.90 -0.44 -0.56
N ARG A 49 -3.91 0.06 -1.30
CA ARG A 49 -2.76 0.81 -0.73
C ARG A 49 -3.21 1.97 0.14
N LYS A 50 -4.14 2.78 -0.35
CA LYS A 50 -4.69 3.92 0.40
C LYS A 50 -5.38 3.49 1.69
N ASN A 51 -6.16 2.42 1.63
CA ASN A 51 -6.83 1.88 2.81
C ASN A 51 -5.83 1.29 3.82
N ASP A 52 -4.77 0.64 3.34
CA ASP A 52 -3.71 0.09 4.18
C ASP A 52 -2.93 1.21 4.88
N LEU A 53 -2.56 2.29 4.18
CA LEU A 53 -1.94 3.45 4.83
C LEU A 53 -2.84 4.08 5.89
N LYS A 54 -4.15 4.21 5.64
CA LYS A 54 -5.10 4.74 6.64
C LYS A 54 -5.17 3.86 7.88
N ARG A 55 -5.15 2.53 7.73
CA ARG A 55 -5.12 1.58 8.85
C ARG A 55 -3.85 1.74 9.68
N ILE A 56 -2.71 1.89 9.02
CA ILE A 56 -1.42 2.15 9.68
C ILE A 56 -1.45 3.50 10.39
N GLN A 57 -1.95 4.56 9.75
CA GLN A 57 -2.10 5.90 10.37
C GLN A 57 -2.91 5.83 11.67
N VAL A 58 -4.06 5.16 11.69
CA VAL A 58 -4.85 4.99 12.93
C VAL A 58 -4.05 4.26 14.02
N ALA A 59 -3.26 3.26 13.65
CA ALA A 59 -2.39 2.54 14.58
C ALA A 59 -1.24 3.44 15.11
N LEU A 60 -0.65 4.28 14.25
CA LEU A 60 0.38 5.24 14.63
C LEU A 60 -0.16 6.30 15.60
N GLU A 61 -1.39 6.77 15.41
CA GLU A 61 -2.02 7.70 16.36
C GLU A 61 -2.35 7.04 17.69
N SER A 62 -2.77 5.78 17.66
CA SER A 62 -2.97 5.00 18.88
C SER A 62 -1.64 4.82 19.64
N TYR A 63 -0.55 4.52 18.93
CA TYR A 63 0.79 4.44 19.52
C TYR A 63 1.22 5.77 20.15
N ARG A 64 1.00 6.89 19.45
CA ARG A 64 1.32 8.23 19.96
C ARG A 64 0.51 8.57 21.21
N SER A 65 -0.75 8.17 21.28
CA SER A 65 -1.58 8.36 22.48
C SER A 65 -0.97 7.68 23.71
N ASP A 66 -0.39 6.50 23.54
CA ASP A 66 0.16 5.71 24.65
C ASP A 66 1.63 6.05 24.95
N SER A 67 2.41 6.41 23.93
CA SER A 67 3.86 6.62 24.03
C SER A 67 4.27 8.11 23.99
N SER A 68 3.31 9.04 23.83
CA SER A 68 3.50 10.49 23.70
C SER A 68 4.35 10.97 22.50
N GLN A 69 4.80 10.05 21.65
CA GLN A 69 5.58 10.32 20.45
C GLN A 69 5.27 9.28 19.38
N TYR A 70 5.62 9.57 18.13
CA TYR A 70 5.55 8.57 17.07
C TYR A 70 6.68 7.52 17.19
N PRO A 71 6.51 6.33 16.59
CA PRO A 71 7.59 5.36 16.48
C PRO A 71 8.82 5.96 15.78
N TYR A 72 9.96 5.34 16.04
CA TYR A 72 11.22 5.66 15.35
C TYR A 72 11.16 5.16 13.91
N THR A 73 12.01 5.74 13.07
CA THR A 73 12.28 5.22 11.73
C THR A 73 13.59 4.49 11.75
N ASN A 74 13.57 3.24 11.32
CA ASN A 74 14.73 2.36 11.32
C ASN A 74 15.39 2.21 12.71
N ALA A 75 15.44 0.99 13.23
CA ALA A 75 16.26 0.72 14.42
C ALA A 75 17.74 0.85 14.04
N THR A 76 18.37 2.00 14.32
CA THR A 76 19.83 2.17 14.20
C THR A 76 20.55 1.66 15.44
N THR A 77 20.20 0.47 15.93
CA THR A 77 21.22 -0.31 16.64
C THR A 77 22.18 -0.78 15.56
N SER A 78 23.46 -0.41 15.61
CA SER A 78 24.49 -0.92 14.69
C SER A 78 24.18 -2.38 14.35
N PRO A 79 23.95 -2.75 13.08
CA PRO A 79 23.59 -4.13 12.76
C PRO A 79 24.67 -5.05 13.35
N PRO A 80 24.34 -6.22 13.90
CA PRO A 80 25.38 -7.21 14.18
C PRO A 80 26.17 -7.40 12.88
N ALA A 81 27.51 -7.40 12.98
CA ALA A 81 28.43 -7.33 11.84
C ALA A 81 28.24 -8.47 10.79
N ASP A 82 27.41 -9.46 11.12
CA ASP A 82 27.08 -10.62 10.29
C ASP A 82 25.64 -10.60 9.73
N ALA A 83 24.88 -9.50 9.91
CA ALA A 83 23.61 -9.34 9.21
C ALA A 83 23.88 -9.02 7.73
N PRO A 84 23.36 -9.81 6.77
CA PRO A 84 23.57 -9.52 5.35
C PRO A 84 23.05 -8.12 5.03
N SER A 85 23.95 -7.25 4.58
CA SER A 85 23.71 -5.84 4.25
C SER A 85 22.88 -5.66 2.97
N ALA A 86 21.77 -6.37 2.83
CA ALA A 86 20.88 -6.34 1.68
C ALA A 86 19.43 -6.06 2.08
N ALA A 87 19.22 -4.87 2.67
CA ALA A 87 17.95 -4.09 2.60
C ALA A 87 18.18 -2.69 3.20
N ALA A 88 19.23 -1.99 2.77
CA ALA A 88 19.68 -0.74 3.41
C ALA A 88 18.77 0.49 3.19
N ASN A 89 17.59 0.40 2.54
CA ASN A 89 16.72 1.56 2.26
C ASN A 89 15.21 1.26 2.44
N SER A 90 14.80 0.23 3.18
CA SER A 90 13.39 0.06 3.54
C SER A 90 13.11 0.84 4.81
N TYR A 91 12.73 2.11 4.66
CA TYR A 91 12.24 2.95 5.76
C TYR A 91 11.06 2.28 6.47
N LYS A 92 11.32 1.77 7.68
CA LYS A 92 10.42 0.92 8.46
C LYS A 92 10.04 1.59 9.78
N ILE A 93 8.88 1.20 10.29
CA ILE A 93 8.46 1.52 11.66
C ILE A 93 9.38 0.77 12.63
N ALA A 94 9.95 1.48 13.59
CA ALA A 94 10.77 0.92 14.65
C ALA A 94 10.25 1.35 16.03
N CYS A 95 10.27 0.43 16.98
CA CYS A 95 9.90 0.71 18.36
C CYS A 95 10.59 -0.27 19.32
N LYS A 96 10.49 0.01 20.63
CA LYS A 96 11.07 -0.87 21.65
C LYS A 96 10.23 -2.12 21.85
N VAL A 97 10.89 -3.27 21.87
CA VAL A 97 10.33 -4.57 22.25
C VAL A 97 11.30 -5.25 23.20
N GLY A 98 10.86 -5.55 24.42
CA GLY A 98 11.72 -6.04 25.48
C GLY A 98 12.84 -5.06 25.84
N GLY A 99 12.60 -3.74 25.71
CA GLY A 99 13.59 -2.70 25.94
C GLY A 99 14.62 -2.49 24.82
N SER A 100 14.59 -3.31 23.75
CA SER A 100 15.48 -3.15 22.58
C SER A 100 14.73 -2.47 21.44
N LEU A 101 15.34 -1.46 20.81
CA LEU A 101 14.79 -0.84 19.61
C LEU A 101 14.92 -1.81 18.43
N ILE A 102 13.79 -2.19 17.82
CA ILE A 102 13.75 -3.13 16.70
C ILE A 102 12.94 -2.59 15.52
N ASN A 103 13.33 -3.01 14.31
CA ASN A 103 12.54 -2.79 13.10
C ASN A 103 11.36 -3.76 13.05
N LEU A 104 10.17 -3.21 12.81
CA LEU A 104 8.99 -4.01 12.50
C LEU A 104 9.01 -4.38 11.02
N ASN A 105 8.66 -5.63 10.74
CA ASN A 105 8.56 -6.10 9.36
C ASN A 105 7.14 -5.89 8.84
N TRP A 106 7.01 -5.52 7.57
CA TRP A 106 5.74 -5.60 6.89
C TRP A 106 5.25 -7.06 6.91
N GLY A 107 3.96 -7.26 7.21
CA GLY A 107 3.37 -8.57 7.48
C GLY A 107 3.50 -9.07 8.92
N SER A 108 4.21 -8.35 9.80
CA SER A 108 4.29 -8.66 11.24
C SER A 108 3.32 -7.82 12.06
N ALA A 109 3.05 -8.21 13.31
CA ALA A 109 2.24 -7.39 14.20
C ALA A 109 2.99 -6.11 14.59
N PHE A 110 2.29 -4.98 14.59
CA PHE A 110 2.78 -3.75 15.20
C PHE A 110 2.61 -3.86 16.71
N THR A 111 3.62 -4.45 17.36
CA THR A 111 3.69 -4.64 18.80
C THR A 111 4.97 -4.01 19.33
N CYS A 112 4.81 -3.19 20.36
CA CYS A 112 5.87 -2.49 21.08
C CYS A 112 5.69 -2.73 22.58
N ASP A 113 6.64 -2.26 23.39
CA ASP A 113 6.57 -2.33 24.85
C ASP A 113 5.32 -1.64 25.42
N SER A 114 4.81 -0.62 24.73
CA SER A 114 3.59 0.10 25.10
C SER A 114 2.29 -0.64 24.73
N GLY A 115 2.34 -1.66 23.85
CA GLY A 115 1.17 -2.45 23.47
C GLY A 115 1.18 -2.93 22.01
N THR A 116 0.08 -3.55 21.60
CA THR A 116 -0.17 -3.96 20.21
C THR A 116 -1.18 -3.02 19.56
N TYR A 117 -0.78 -2.38 18.47
CA TYR A 117 -1.56 -1.34 17.78
C TYR A 117 -2.15 -1.82 16.46
N LEU A 118 -1.53 -2.86 15.87
CA LEU A 118 -2.04 -3.51 14.67
C LEU A 118 -1.62 -4.97 14.67
N THR A 119 -2.57 -5.88 14.43
CA THR A 119 -2.28 -7.33 14.43
C THR A 119 -1.38 -7.75 13.27
N THR A 120 -1.40 -7.00 12.17
CA THR A 120 -0.58 -7.27 10.98
C THR A 120 -0.41 -5.97 10.20
N LEU A 121 0.84 -5.53 10.04
CA LEU A 121 1.23 -4.48 9.11
C LEU A 121 0.95 -4.98 7.68
N PRO A 122 0.11 -4.29 6.88
CA PRO A 122 -0.19 -4.71 5.52
C PRO A 122 1.04 -4.65 4.61
N ASN A 123 1.13 -5.58 3.67
CA ASN A 123 2.13 -5.55 2.60
C ASN A 123 1.51 -4.90 1.35
N ASP A 124 2.32 -4.24 0.52
CA ASP A 124 1.83 -3.78 -0.78
C ASP A 124 1.34 -4.97 -1.61
N PRO A 125 0.23 -4.84 -2.36
CA PRO A 125 -0.28 -5.91 -3.22
C PRO A 125 0.71 -6.42 -4.29
N THR A 126 1.74 -5.63 -4.61
CA THR A 126 2.80 -5.98 -5.56
C THR A 126 4.08 -6.49 -4.90
N GLY A 127 4.09 -6.63 -3.57
CA GLY A 127 5.24 -7.10 -2.80
C GLY A 127 6.32 -6.04 -2.54
N ALA A 128 6.09 -4.79 -2.94
CA ALA A 128 6.86 -3.66 -2.43
C ALA A 128 6.50 -3.41 -0.96
N ASP A 129 7.40 -2.81 -0.20
CA ASP A 129 7.10 -2.36 1.16
C ASP A 129 6.60 -0.91 1.11
N TYR A 130 5.72 -0.53 2.04
CA TYR A 130 5.42 0.89 2.26
C TYR A 130 6.62 1.58 2.91
N ASN A 131 6.68 2.90 2.81
CA ASN A 131 7.76 3.70 3.38
C ASN A 131 7.23 4.48 4.59
N TYR A 132 7.89 4.34 5.75
CA TYR A 132 7.62 5.12 6.94
C TYR A 132 8.87 5.89 7.37
N VAL A 133 8.77 7.22 7.43
CA VAL A 133 9.82 8.10 7.96
C VAL A 133 9.23 9.00 9.04
N SER A 134 9.90 9.14 10.17
CA SER A 134 9.51 9.94 11.32
C SER A 134 10.59 10.99 11.56
N PHE A 135 10.21 12.14 12.08
CA PHE A 135 11.09 13.30 12.23
C PHE A 135 10.85 13.93 13.61
N TYR A 136 11.90 14.56 14.13
CA TYR A 136 11.77 15.50 15.23
C TYR A 136 11.88 16.93 14.68
N VAL A 137 11.00 17.83 15.12
CA VAL A 137 11.07 19.23 14.68
C VAL A 137 11.94 20.01 15.66
N SER A 138 13.13 20.40 15.23
CA SER A 138 13.78 21.61 15.76
C SER A 138 14.44 22.43 14.65
N GLY A 139 13.60 22.96 13.76
CA GLY A 139 13.80 24.32 13.27
C GLY A 139 14.60 24.57 12.00
N VAL A 140 15.30 23.62 11.37
CA VAL A 140 15.85 23.82 9.99
C VAL A 140 16.41 22.56 9.30
N THR A 141 16.51 21.41 9.96
CA THR A 141 16.93 20.14 9.31
C THR A 141 15.92 19.04 9.64
N GLU A 142 15.36 18.40 8.61
CA GLU A 142 14.48 17.23 8.74
C GLU A 142 15.33 16.00 9.04
N ASP A 143 15.88 15.93 10.24
CA ASP A 143 16.64 14.77 10.67
C ASP A 143 15.65 13.65 11.03
N ALA A 144 15.85 12.48 10.43
CA ALA A 144 15.05 11.30 10.72
C ALA A 144 15.21 10.90 12.19
N CYS A 145 14.11 10.50 12.81
CA CYS A 145 14.06 10.04 14.20
C CYS A 145 14.52 8.58 14.27
N GLU A 146 15.83 8.36 14.26
CA GLU A 146 16.45 7.03 14.12
C GLU A 146 17.11 6.54 15.42
N ILE A 147 17.31 7.43 16.40
CA ILE A 147 18.07 7.17 17.62
C ILE A 147 17.13 7.07 18.83
N ASP A 148 17.35 6.07 19.68
CA ASP A 148 16.64 5.93 20.94
C ASP A 148 16.85 7.17 21.84
N GLY A 149 15.74 7.77 22.30
CA GLY A 149 15.72 8.99 23.09
C GLY A 149 15.38 10.26 22.31
N GLU A 150 15.31 10.21 20.98
CA GLU A 150 14.75 11.29 20.18
C GLU A 150 13.23 11.36 20.35
N ILE A 151 12.68 12.58 20.29
CA ILE A 151 11.24 12.84 20.40
C ILE A 151 10.66 12.97 19.00
N CYS A 152 10.08 11.90 18.48
CA CYS A 152 9.48 11.90 17.15
C CYS A 152 8.11 12.61 17.17
N THR A 153 8.01 13.79 16.55
CA THR A 153 6.80 14.63 16.58
C THR A 153 5.99 14.58 15.29
N SER A 154 6.61 14.18 14.18
CA SER A 154 5.98 14.09 12.86
C SER A 154 6.40 12.83 12.13
N TYR A 155 5.67 12.45 11.08
CA TYR A 155 6.01 11.35 10.18
C TYR A 155 5.44 11.53 8.76
N TYR A 156 6.04 10.83 7.80
CA TYR A 156 5.51 10.52 6.47
C TYR A 156 5.33 9.03 6.32
N LEU A 157 4.14 8.67 5.86
CA LEU A 157 3.80 7.31 5.47
C LEU A 157 3.43 7.34 4.00
N THR A 158 4.23 6.70 3.15
CA THR A 158 4.14 6.83 1.69
C THR A 158 3.92 5.48 1.01
N ALA A 159 3.04 5.48 0.02
CA ALA A 159 2.85 4.38 -0.93
C ALA A 159 2.96 4.88 -2.38
N CYS A 160 3.38 4.00 -3.28
CA CYS A 160 3.47 4.29 -4.71
C CYS A 160 2.25 3.77 -5.45
N LEU A 161 1.44 4.68 -5.97
CA LEU A 161 0.26 4.38 -6.76
C LEU A 161 0.64 4.09 -8.21
N GLU A 162 -0.05 3.14 -8.83
CA GLU A 162 0.12 2.78 -10.24
C GLU A 162 -0.62 3.70 -11.20
N ASN A 163 -1.66 4.39 -10.71
CA ASN A 163 -2.40 5.37 -11.50
C ASN A 163 -1.78 6.78 -11.42
N VAL A 164 -1.04 7.20 -12.45
CA VAL A 164 -0.44 8.55 -12.51
C VAL A 164 -1.44 9.72 -12.49
N LYS A 165 -2.69 9.44 -12.85
CA LYS A 165 -3.77 10.45 -12.90
C LYS A 165 -4.65 10.40 -11.65
N ASP A 166 -4.19 9.75 -10.60
CA ASP A 166 -4.91 9.75 -9.34
C ASP A 166 -5.01 11.19 -8.80
N SER A 167 -6.21 11.62 -8.43
CA SER A 167 -6.46 12.99 -7.95
C SER A 167 -5.98 13.24 -6.53
N GLU A 168 -5.67 12.18 -5.78
CA GLU A 168 -5.14 12.24 -4.41
C GLU A 168 -3.61 12.06 -4.41
N ARG A 169 -2.99 11.98 -5.58
CA ARG A 169 -1.52 12.02 -5.75
C ARG A 169 -0.93 13.24 -5.02
N ASP A 170 0.28 13.07 -4.51
CA ASP A 170 1.12 14.19 -4.09
C ASP A 170 1.54 15.05 -5.30
N THR A 171 1.10 16.31 -5.32
CA THR A 171 1.44 17.28 -6.36
C THR A 171 2.57 18.15 -5.85
N ASP A 172 3.81 17.67 -5.97
CA ASP A 172 5.03 18.47 -5.77
C ASP A 172 5.19 19.57 -6.86
N ASP A 173 4.11 20.31 -7.20
CA ASP A 173 4.12 21.45 -8.12
C ASP A 173 4.14 22.83 -7.42
N GLY A 174 4.24 22.83 -6.08
CA GLY A 174 4.30 24.05 -5.29
C GLY A 174 2.95 24.73 -5.04
N THR A 175 1.81 24.10 -5.35
CA THR A 175 0.53 24.53 -4.80
C THR A 175 0.38 24.09 -3.33
N PRO A 176 -0.20 24.93 -2.45
CA PRO A 176 -0.31 24.61 -1.04
C PRO A 176 -1.15 23.33 -0.85
N PRO A 177 -0.64 22.35 -0.10
CA PRO A 177 -1.26 21.05 0.04
C PRO A 177 -2.64 21.15 0.71
N ALA A 178 -3.53 20.23 0.37
CA ALA A 178 -4.72 19.98 1.17
C ALA A 178 -4.32 19.66 2.63
N PRO A 179 -5.17 19.92 3.63
CA PRO A 179 -4.86 19.56 5.02
C PRO A 179 -4.55 18.05 5.11
N GLY A 180 -3.28 17.69 5.30
CA GLY A 180 -2.81 16.30 5.38
C GLY A 180 -1.75 15.85 4.37
N ALA A 181 -1.22 16.72 3.49
CA ALA A 181 -0.05 16.37 2.68
C ALA A 181 1.27 16.72 3.40
N GLY A 182 2.26 15.82 3.28
CA GLY A 182 3.60 15.97 3.86
C GLY A 182 4.40 17.11 3.22
N PRO A 183 5.55 17.48 3.80
CA PRO A 183 6.50 18.37 3.20
C PRO A 183 7.12 17.71 1.98
N THR A 184 7.17 18.54 0.97
CA THR A 184 7.90 18.41 -0.28
C THR A 184 9.39 18.44 0.06
N GLY A 185 10.01 17.29 0.33
CA GLY A 185 11.29 17.27 1.04
C GLY A 185 12.24 16.10 0.82
N ASN A 186 12.03 15.23 -0.17
CA ASN A 186 13.08 14.39 -0.77
C ASN A 186 12.45 13.66 -1.96
N GLY A 187 12.97 13.91 -3.17
CA GLY A 187 12.31 13.62 -4.44
C GLY A 187 11.65 12.25 -4.53
N ASP A 188 10.50 12.19 -5.22
CA ASP A 188 9.67 11.01 -5.49
C ASP A 188 10.28 9.71 -4.93
N ILE A 189 9.84 9.30 -3.73
CA ILE A 189 10.20 8.01 -3.10
C ILE A 189 9.88 6.84 -4.04
N CYS A 190 8.97 7.07 -4.99
CA CYS A 190 8.61 6.18 -6.08
C CYS A 190 9.57 6.20 -7.28
N GLY A 191 10.72 6.87 -7.13
CA GLY A 191 11.83 7.05 -8.07
C GLY A 191 11.76 8.33 -8.90
N THR A 192 12.91 8.78 -9.42
CA THR A 192 12.96 9.89 -10.38
C THR A 192 12.17 9.56 -11.64
N ALA A 193 11.45 10.55 -12.18
CA ALA A 193 10.75 10.47 -13.45
C ALA A 193 11.68 9.88 -14.54
N GLY A 194 11.52 8.58 -14.85
CA GLY A 194 12.32 7.90 -15.88
C GLY A 194 12.81 6.49 -15.56
N THR A 195 12.81 6.03 -14.30
CA THR A 195 13.23 4.63 -13.97
C THR A 195 12.15 3.76 -13.33
N PHE A 196 11.03 4.35 -12.92
CA PHE A 196 9.80 3.62 -12.59
C PHE A 196 8.69 4.00 -13.57
N ASP A 197 7.93 2.97 -13.96
CA ASP A 197 6.85 2.89 -14.95
C ASP A 197 5.66 3.85 -14.66
N GLY A 198 5.91 5.16 -14.59
CA GLY A 198 4.89 6.17 -14.31
C GLY A 198 4.09 5.86 -13.04
N ARG A 199 4.71 5.92 -11.86
CA ARG A 199 3.99 5.82 -10.57
C ARG A 199 3.97 7.18 -9.89
N VAL A 200 3.05 7.36 -8.95
CA VAL A 200 2.90 8.63 -8.21
C VAL A 200 2.80 8.36 -6.71
N SER A 201 3.37 9.23 -5.90
CA SER A 201 3.37 9.13 -4.45
C SER A 201 1.99 9.48 -3.86
N TYR A 202 1.66 8.80 -2.77
CA TYR A 202 0.55 9.13 -1.87
C TYR A 202 1.09 9.09 -0.45
N THR A 203 1.08 10.25 0.22
CA THR A 203 1.70 10.44 1.53
C THR A 203 0.65 10.83 2.57
N LEU A 204 0.70 10.19 3.73
CA LEU A 204 -0.08 10.57 4.91
C LEU A 204 0.82 11.17 5.99
N THR A 205 0.33 12.22 6.63
CA THR A 205 0.95 12.90 7.79
C THR A 205 0.16 12.63 9.07
N PRO A 206 0.69 13.01 10.25
CA PRO A 206 -0.09 13.16 11.47
C PRO A 206 -1.44 13.85 11.24
N THR A 207 -2.49 13.36 11.90
CA THR A 207 -3.85 13.93 11.84
C THR A 207 -4.08 15.07 12.84
N GLY A 208 -3.14 15.29 13.78
CA GLY A 208 -3.20 16.33 14.82
C GLY A 208 -2.05 17.33 14.75
N LYS A 209 -2.34 18.61 15.02
CA LYS A 209 -1.38 19.69 15.18
C LYS A 209 -0.67 19.64 16.54
#